data_AF-A0A936BM05-F1
#
_entry.id   AF-A0A936BM05-F1
#
_cell.length_a   1.000
_cell.length_b   1.000
_cell.length_c   1.000
_cell.angle_alpha   90.00
_cell.angle_beta   90.00
_cell.angle_gamma   90.00
#
_symmetry.space_group_name_H-M   'P 1'
#
loop_
_entity.id
_entity.type
_entity.pdbx_description
1 polymer ?
#
loop_
_entity_poly.entity_id
_entity_poly.type
_entity_poly.pdbx_seq_one_letter_code
_entity_poly.pdbx_strand_id
1 'polypeptide(L)'
;MKYVLNWHERPQGSALEYENVQKRILTLFRQWPMDSTWKIHSFVVRLGEWGGYILMECNDVAALHKFCSAFPGFAFAVNPVLDISDAVRVELEAIAWREGVAEG
;
A
#
# COMPACT_ATOMS: atom_id res chain seq x y z
N MET A 1 -4.51 8.66 6.78
CA MET A 1 -5.29 7.47 6.37
C MET A 1 -4.38 6.25 6.35
N LYS A 2 -4.89 5.05 6.64
CA LYS A 2 -4.12 3.79 6.64
C LYS A 2 -4.29 3.07 5.31
N TYR A 3 -3.21 2.50 4.79
CA TYR A 3 -3.16 1.81 3.51
C TYR A 3 -2.38 0.50 3.58
N VAL A 4 -2.85 -0.50 2.83
CA VAL A 4 -2.08 -1.68 2.46
C VAL A 4 -1.76 -1.59 0.97
N LEU A 5 -0.47 -1.49 0.65
CA LEU A 5 0.02 -1.57 -0.72
C LEU A 5 0.45 -3.00 -1.01
N ASN A 6 -0.10 -3.60 -2.06
CA ASN A 6 0.48 -4.79 -2.69
C ASN A 6 1.27 -4.33 -3.92
N TRP A 7 2.56 -4.63 -3.95
CA TRP A 7 3.42 -4.28 -5.06
C TRP A 7 4.07 -5.51 -5.68
N HIS A 8 4.30 -5.45 -6.99
CA HIS A 8 5.04 -6.47 -7.74
C HIS A 8 5.79 -5.83 -8.90
N GLU A 9 6.89 -6.43 -9.32
CA GLU A 9 7.61 -6.02 -10.53
C GLU A 9 6.74 -6.28 -11.76
N ARG A 10 6.69 -5.29 -12.65
CA ARG A 10 5.98 -5.44 -13.92
C ARG A 10 6.80 -6.37 -14.82
N PRO A 11 6.20 -7.39 -15.45
CA PRO A 11 6.91 -8.25 -16.39
C PRO A 11 7.26 -7.44 -17.65
N GLN A 12 8.53 -7.15 -17.85
CA GLN A 12 9.00 -6.35 -18.99
C GLN A 12 10.37 -6.83 -19.47
N GLY A 13 10.48 -7.05 -20.77
CA GLY A 13 11.76 -7.22 -21.46
C GLY A 13 12.50 -8.53 -21.20
N SER A 14 13.77 -8.51 -21.56
CA SER A 14 14.77 -9.55 -21.39
C SER A 14 15.31 -9.61 -19.95
N ALA A 15 15.99 -10.70 -19.60
CA ALA A 15 16.63 -10.85 -18.28
C ALA A 15 17.62 -9.71 -17.95
N LEU A 16 18.38 -9.24 -18.95
CA LEU A 16 19.31 -8.13 -18.77
C LEU A 16 18.57 -6.81 -18.48
N GLU A 17 17.47 -6.55 -19.16
CA GLU A 17 16.63 -5.37 -18.90
C GLU A 17 16.05 -5.42 -17.49
N TYR A 18 15.65 -6.61 -17.03
CA TYR A 18 15.15 -6.82 -15.67
C TYR A 18 16.19 -6.47 -14.61
N GLU A 19 17.41 -7.02 -14.71
CA GLU A 19 18.51 -6.69 -13.79
C GLU A 19 18.83 -5.19 -13.78
N ASN A 20 18.77 -4.53 -14.93
CA ASN A 20 19.01 -3.09 -15.04
C ASN A 20 17.90 -2.26 -14.40
N VAL A 21 16.63 -2.65 -14.57
CA VAL A 21 15.48 -2.04 -13.89
C VAL A 21 15.62 -2.19 -12.38
N GLN A 22 15.95 -3.39 -11.90
CA GLN A 22 16.15 -3.64 -10.47
C GLN A 22 17.27 -2.76 -9.89
N LYS A 23 18.44 -2.67 -10.56
CA LYS A 23 19.53 -1.76 -10.16
C LYS A 23 19.06 -0.31 -10.07
N ARG A 24 18.29 0.15 -11.05
CA ARG A 24 17.75 1.52 -11.08
C ARG A 24 16.76 1.76 -9.93
N ILE A 25 15.85 0.83 -9.66
CA ILE A 25 14.90 0.90 -8.55
C ILE A 25 15.65 1.05 -7.22
N LEU A 26 16.68 0.22 -6.97
CA LEU A 26 17.47 0.30 -5.74
C LEU A 26 18.21 1.64 -5.60
N THR A 27 18.74 2.18 -6.70
CA THR A 27 19.37 3.52 -6.71
C THR A 27 18.36 4.61 -6.36
N LEU A 28 17.17 4.60 -6.98
CA LEU A 28 16.12 5.57 -6.69
C LEU A 28 15.62 5.43 -5.25
N PHE A 29 15.44 4.20 -4.77
CA PHE A 29 14.90 3.94 -3.43
C PHE A 29 15.83 4.46 -2.34
N ARG A 30 17.16 4.31 -2.50
CA ARG A 30 18.17 4.87 -1.58
C ARG A 30 18.12 6.40 -1.47
N GLN A 31 17.66 7.07 -2.53
CA GLN A 31 17.58 8.53 -2.58
C GLN A 31 16.19 9.05 -2.19
N TRP A 32 15.20 8.16 -2.03
CA TRP A 32 13.84 8.57 -1.75
C TRP A 32 13.75 9.18 -0.35
N PRO A 33 13.26 10.42 -0.21
CA PRO A 33 13.16 11.07 1.09
C PRO A 33 12.06 10.40 1.92
N MET A 34 12.46 9.73 2.99
CA MET A 34 11.55 9.28 4.04
C MET A 34 11.35 10.42 5.03
N ASP A 35 10.43 11.32 4.71
CA ASP A 35 10.03 12.42 5.58
C ASP A 35 8.82 12.05 6.46
N SER A 36 8.33 13.02 7.25
CA SER A 36 7.18 12.82 8.16
C SER A 36 5.83 12.65 7.46
N THR A 37 5.78 12.72 6.13
CA THR A 37 4.56 12.47 5.33
C THR A 37 4.05 11.03 5.51
N TRP A 38 4.94 10.13 5.93
CA TRP A 38 4.69 8.69 5.97
C TRP A 38 4.92 8.12 7.36
N LYS A 39 4.08 7.16 7.74
CA LYS A 39 4.38 6.24 8.84
C LYS A 39 4.29 4.81 8.33
N ILE A 40 5.43 4.18 8.12
CA ILE A 40 5.49 2.77 7.70
C ILE A 40 5.42 1.89 8.95
N HIS A 41 4.42 1.02 9.00
CA HIS A 41 4.25 0.02 10.08
C HIS A 41 4.94 -1.30 9.73
N SER A 42 4.88 -1.68 8.46
CA SER A 42 5.52 -2.89 7.96
C SER A 42 5.88 -2.73 6.49
N PHE A 43 7.04 -3.24 6.12
CA PHE A 43 7.48 -3.32 4.73
C PHE A 43 8.20 -4.65 4.53
N VAL A 44 7.56 -5.54 3.78
CA VAL A 44 7.99 -6.94 3.64
C VAL A 44 7.96 -7.37 2.18
N VAL A 45 8.78 -8.36 1.86
CA VAL A 45 8.83 -9.02 0.54
C VAL A 45 8.19 -10.40 0.62
N ARG A 46 7.52 -10.82 -0.45
CA ARG A 46 7.03 -12.20 -0.59
C ARG A 46 8.19 -13.11 -0.97
N LEU A 47 8.31 -14.26 -0.31
CA LEU A 47 9.41 -15.19 -0.56
C LEU A 47 9.25 -15.86 -1.92
N GLY A 48 10.32 -15.87 -2.73
CA GLY A 48 10.31 -16.48 -4.07
C GLY A 48 9.58 -15.67 -5.14
N GLU A 49 9.10 -14.47 -4.81
CA GLU A 49 8.36 -13.61 -5.71
C GLU A 49 8.97 -12.21 -5.78
N TRP A 50 8.70 -11.52 -6.89
CA TRP A 50 9.18 -10.17 -7.15
C TRP A 50 8.14 -9.15 -6.71
N GLY A 51 8.03 -8.98 -5.40
CA GLY A 51 7.03 -8.10 -4.82
C GLY A 51 6.88 -8.22 -3.32
N GLY A 52 5.93 -7.47 -2.77
CA GLY A 52 5.73 -7.42 -1.33
C GLY A 52 4.49 -6.65 -0.90
N TYR A 53 4.48 -6.36 0.40
CA TYR A 53 3.43 -5.59 1.04
C TYR A 53 4.01 -4.42 1.82
N ILE A 54 3.29 -3.31 1.84
CA ILE A 54 3.57 -2.16 2.71
C ILE A 54 2.30 -1.86 3.49
N LEU A 55 2.38 -1.87 4.81
CA LEU A 55 1.36 -1.29 5.68
C LEU A 55 1.86 0.08 6.13
N MET A 56 1.12 1.13 5.80
CA MET A 56 1.52 2.50 6.10
C MET A 56 0.36 3.44 6.40
N GLU A 57 0.66 4.58 7.01
CA GLU A 57 -0.22 5.74 7.04
C GLU A 57 0.33 6.86 6.17
N CYS A 58 -0.57 7.55 5.48
CA CYS A 58 -0.30 8.75 4.71
C CYS A 58 -1.54 9.66 4.75
N ASN A 59 -1.35 10.97 4.86
CA ASN A 59 -2.44 11.95 4.81
C ASN A 59 -2.48 12.74 3.50
N ASP A 60 -1.50 12.54 2.62
CA ASP A 60 -1.41 13.18 1.30
C ASP A 60 -1.47 12.12 0.19
N VAL A 61 -2.65 11.99 -0.42
CA VAL A 61 -2.86 11.03 -1.52
C VAL A 61 -2.06 11.37 -2.78
N ALA A 62 -1.72 12.65 -3.00
CA ALA A 62 -0.89 13.06 -4.13
C ALA A 62 0.58 12.66 -3.90
N ALA A 63 1.07 12.78 -2.67
CA ALA A 63 2.37 12.23 -2.29
C ALA A 63 2.40 10.71 -2.51
N LEU A 64 1.36 9.98 -2.08
CA LEU A 64 1.26 8.52 -2.27
C LEU A 64 1.26 8.13 -3.75
N HIS A 65 0.55 8.87 -4.60
CA HIS A 65 0.59 8.67 -6.04
C HIS A 65 1.98 8.98 -6.62
N LYS A 66 2.63 10.07 -6.17
CA LYS A 66 4.01 10.41 -6.58
C LYS A 66 4.99 9.29 -6.23
N PHE A 67 4.87 8.67 -5.04
CA PHE A 67 5.67 7.51 -4.65
C PHE A 67 5.50 6.36 -5.64
N CYS A 68 4.25 5.95 -5.90
CA CYS A 68 3.97 4.86 -6.85
C CYS A 68 4.53 5.15 -8.26
N SER A 69 4.42 6.39 -8.70
CA SER A 69 4.91 6.84 -10.02
C SER A 69 6.43 6.99 -10.09
N ALA A 70 7.10 7.24 -8.97
CA ALA A 70 8.56 7.33 -8.90
C ALA A 70 9.25 5.97 -9.10
N PHE A 71 8.53 4.87 -8.82
CA PHE A 71 9.01 3.50 -9.03
C PHE A 71 8.21 2.78 -10.12
N PRO A 72 8.30 3.22 -11.39
CA PRO A 72 7.44 2.74 -12.48
C PRO A 72 7.69 1.28 -12.87
N GLY A 73 8.81 0.69 -12.45
CA GLY A 73 9.09 -0.75 -12.62
C GLY A 73 8.16 -1.64 -11.79
N PHE A 74 7.48 -1.07 -10.79
CA PHE A 74 6.46 -1.78 -10.02
C PHE A 74 5.05 -1.44 -10.49
N ALA A 75 4.15 -2.39 -10.29
CA ALA A 75 2.71 -2.16 -10.25
C ALA A 75 2.27 -2.19 -8.79
N PHE A 76 1.55 -1.14 -8.38
CA PHE A 76 1.04 -0.98 -7.03
C PHE A 76 -0.48 -1.08 -7.03
N ALA A 77 -1.03 -1.93 -6.16
CA ALA A 77 -2.42 -1.87 -5.73
C ALA A 77 -2.48 -1.19 -4.37
N VAL A 78 -3.05 0.02 -4.32
CA VAL A 78 -3.17 0.85 -3.12
C VAL A 78 -4.56 0.66 -2.52
N ASN A 79 -4.65 -0.02 -1.38
CA ASN A 79 -5.93 -0.30 -0.72
C ASN A 79 -6.06 0.54 0.55
N PRO A 80 -6.98 1.52 0.60
CA PRO A 80 -7.35 2.16 1.86
C PRO A 80 -7.93 1.12 2.81
N VAL A 81 -7.53 1.15 4.08
CA VAL A 81 -8.00 0.20 5.09
C VAL A 81 -8.42 0.91 6.36
N LEU A 82 -9.36 0.29 7.08
CA LEU A 82 -9.80 0.71 8.41
C LEU A 82 -9.20 -0.23 9.46
N ASP A 83 -8.96 0.28 10.67
CA ASP A 83 -8.59 -0.59 11.79
C ASP A 83 -9.74 -1.52 12.16
N ILE A 84 -9.44 -2.76 12.54
CA ILE A 84 -10.49 -3.73 12.88
C ILE A 84 -11.32 -3.26 14.09
N SER A 85 -10.70 -2.56 15.04
CA SER A 85 -11.38 -2.06 16.24
C SER A 85 -12.42 -0.99 15.87
N ASP A 86 -12.08 -0.11 14.92
CA ASP A 86 -12.99 0.91 14.40
C ASP A 86 -14.09 0.29 13.54
N ALA A 87 -13.76 -0.70 12.72
CA ALA A 87 -14.72 -1.44 11.90
C ALA A 87 -15.79 -2.11 12.77
N VAL A 88 -15.37 -2.88 13.79
CA VAL A 88 -16.28 -3.58 14.71
C VAL A 88 -17.23 -2.60 15.41
N ARG A 89 -16.72 -1.45 15.88
CA ARG A 89 -17.57 -0.43 16.52
C ARG A 89 -18.67 0.05 15.58
N VAL A 90 -18.33 0.40 14.33
CA VAL A 90 -19.29 0.89 13.33
C VAL A 90 -20.26 -0.22 12.89
N GLU A 91 -19.79 -1.47 12.81
CA GLU A 91 -20.63 -2.63 12.51
C GLU A 91 -21.69 -2.87 13.58
N LEU A 92 -21.33 -2.75 14.87
CA LEU A 92 -22.28 -2.85 15.99
C LEU A 92 -23.33 -1.73 15.97
N GLU A 93 -22.93 -0.49 15.66
CA GLU A 93 -23.85 0.64 15.46
C GLU A 93 -24.85 0.33 14.33
N ALA A 94 -24.37 -0.23 13.22
CA ALA A 94 -25.21 -0.62 12.09
C ALA A 94 -26.15 -1.79 12.40
N ILE A 95 -25.74 -2.74 13.24
CA ILE A 95 -26.61 -3.83 13.73
C ILE A 95 -27.75 -3.25 14.56
N ALA A 96 -27.44 -2.43 15.56
CA ALA A 96 -28.44 -1.81 16.44
C ALA A 96 -29.48 -1.01 15.65
N TRP A 97 -29.04 -0.31 14.59
CA TRP A 97 -29.95 0.40 13.70
C TRP A 97 -30.92 -0.55 12.97
N ARG A 98 -30.43 -1.67 12.42
CA ARG A 98 -31.30 -2.65 11.73
C ARG A 98 -32.32 -3.29 12.66
N GLU A 99 -31.91 -3.59 13.89
CA GLU A 99 -32.80 -4.13 14.93
C GLU A 99 -33.91 -3.12 15.25
N GLY A 100 -33.55 -1.84 15.42
CA GLY A 100 -34.53 -0.77 15.66
C GLY A 100 -35.51 -0.54 14.50
N VAL A 101 -35.15 -0.90 13.26
CA VAL A 101 -36.08 -0.85 12.11
C VAL A 101 -37.07 -2.01 12.12
N ALA A 102 -36.68 -3.18 12.63
CA ALA A 102 -37.55 -4.36 12.68
C ALA A 102 -38.61 -4.30 13.80
N GLU A 103 -38.42 -3.42 14.78
CA GLU A 103 -39.30 -3.25 15.94
C GLU A 103 -40.37 -2.14 15.76
N GLY A 104 -40.35 -1.40 14.65
CA GLY A 104 -41.30 -0.32 14.31
C GLY A 104 -42.28 -0.69 13.21
#